data_AF-A0A1G8MK39-F1
#
_entry.id   AF-A0A1G8MK39-F1
#
_cell.length_a   1.000
_cell.length_b   1.000
_cell.length_c   1.000
_cell.angle_alpha   90.00
_cell.angle_beta   90.00
_cell.angle_gamma   90.00
#
_symmetry.space_group_name_H-M   'P 1'
#
loop_
_entity.id
_entity.type
_entity.pdbx_description
1 polymer ?
#
loop_
_entity_poly.entity_id
_entity_poly.type
_entity_poly.pdbx_seq_one_letter_code
_entity_poly.pdbx_strand_id
1 'polypeptide(L)'
;MLHPTHEQHFMKKIKSAKHGRRPSRQVLQSLYAQMTMEYAVYSFNKERLQRMIDKALDQKDPESFQALTSQYNALIGEYKFGKVISEQGYEIELDFKVK
;
A
#
# COMPACT_ATOMS: atom_id res chain seq x y z
N MET A 1 11.51 -15.67 -14.08
CA MET A 1 11.81 -14.51 -14.94
C MET A 1 10.63 -13.56 -14.86
N LEU A 2 10.80 -12.38 -14.24
CA LEU A 2 9.71 -11.43 -13.99
C LEU A 2 9.31 -10.69 -15.27
N HIS A 3 8.01 -10.54 -15.50
CA HIS A 3 7.46 -9.95 -16.73
C HIS A 3 7.84 -8.46 -16.87
N PRO A 4 8.42 -8.04 -18.02
CA PRO A 4 8.93 -6.68 -18.24
C PRO A 4 7.87 -5.57 -18.22
N THR A 5 6.58 -5.91 -18.26
CA THR A 5 5.48 -4.93 -18.31
C THR A 5 5.24 -4.21 -16.98
N HIS A 6 5.39 -4.87 -15.83
CA HIS A 6 5.16 -4.22 -14.53
C HIS A 6 6.29 -3.25 -14.14
N GLU A 7 7.55 -3.62 -14.40
CA GLU A 7 8.70 -2.73 -14.18
C GLU A 7 8.65 -1.48 -15.07
N GLN A 8 8.23 -1.61 -16.34
CA GLN A 8 8.12 -0.47 -17.25
C GLN A 8 7.04 0.53 -16.85
N HIS A 9 5.89 0.05 -16.37
CA HIS A 9 4.85 0.93 -15.81
C HIS A 9 5.28 1.56 -14.48
N PHE A 10 6.04 0.82 -13.66
CA PHE A 10 6.62 1.30 -12.41
C PHE A 10 7.63 2.43 -12.65
N MET A 11 8.53 2.26 -13.63
CA MET A 11 9.52 3.27 -14.03
C MET A 11 8.89 4.62 -14.43
N LYS A 12 7.67 4.63 -14.99
CA LYS A 12 6.96 5.87 -15.37
C LYS A 12 6.44 6.65 -14.16
N LYS A 13 6.27 6.02 -13.02
CA LYS A 13 5.75 6.64 -11.79
C LYS A 13 6.85 7.20 -10.88
N ILE A 14 8.11 6.86 -11.14
CA ILE A 14 9.25 7.34 -10.35
C ILE A 14 9.50 8.81 -10.71
N LYS A 15 9.31 9.69 -9.73
CA LYS A 15 9.76 11.08 -9.81
C LYS A 15 11.21 11.13 -9.34
N SER A 16 12.10 11.70 -10.15
CA SER A 16 13.46 12.00 -9.70
C SER A 16 13.47 13.39 -9.11
N ALA A 17 13.76 13.50 -7.81
CA ALA A 17 13.76 14.79 -7.12
C ALA A 17 15.07 15.58 -7.35
N LYS A 18 16.15 14.91 -7.80
CA LYS A 18 17.49 15.54 -7.83
C LYS A 18 18.29 15.40 -9.13
N HIS A 19 18.08 14.36 -9.95
CA HIS A 19 18.95 14.13 -11.12
C HIS A 19 18.18 13.46 -12.25
N GLY A 20 18.18 14.02 -13.47
CA GLY A 20 17.61 13.40 -14.67
C GLY A 20 18.27 12.09 -15.14
N ARG A 21 18.97 11.39 -14.23
CA ARG A 21 19.57 10.07 -14.44
C ARG A 21 18.58 8.98 -14.05
N ARG A 22 18.69 7.82 -14.70
CA ARG A 22 17.88 6.64 -14.38
C ARG A 22 18.34 6.08 -13.02
N PRO A 23 17.40 5.62 -12.17
CA PRO A 23 17.73 4.96 -10.91
C PRO A 23 18.57 3.70 -11.16
N SER A 24 19.45 3.38 -10.21
CA SER A 24 20.20 2.13 -10.26
C SER A 24 19.26 0.94 -10.07
N ARG A 25 19.67 -0.25 -10.53
CA ARG A 25 18.88 -1.47 -10.35
C ARG A 25 18.58 -1.77 -8.87
N GLN A 26 19.53 -1.48 -7.98
CA GLN A 26 19.35 -1.67 -6.54
C GLN A 26 18.27 -0.74 -5.97
N VAL A 27 18.29 0.55 -6.35
CA VAL A 27 17.27 1.52 -5.94
C VAL A 27 15.89 1.11 -6.46
N LEU A 28 15.82 0.67 -7.72
CA LEU A 28 14.57 0.19 -8.30
C LEU A 28 14.02 -1.02 -7.55
N GLN A 29 14.87 -1.99 -7.22
CA GLN A 29 14.48 -3.18 -6.48
C GLN A 29 14.05 -2.84 -5.04
N SER A 30 14.73 -1.90 -4.38
CA SER A 30 14.34 -1.41 -3.05
C SER A 30 12.95 -0.77 -3.10
N LEU A 31 12.74 0.19 -4.00
CA LEU A 31 11.45 0.85 -4.17
C LEU A 31 10.33 -0.13 -4.55
N TYR A 32 10.63 -1.11 -5.40
CA TYR A 32 9.67 -2.15 -5.76
C TYR A 32 9.31 -3.03 -4.56
N ALA A 33 10.30 -3.47 -3.78
CA ALA A 33 10.07 -4.25 -2.57
C ALA A 33 9.24 -3.47 -1.54
N GLN A 34 9.57 -2.20 -1.31
CA GLN A 34 8.80 -1.30 -0.42
C GLN A 34 7.36 -1.15 -0.90
N MET A 35 7.15 -0.89 -2.19
CA MET A 35 5.82 -0.83 -2.79
C MET A 35 5.04 -2.13 -2.58
N THR A 36 5.66 -3.28 -2.88
CA THR A 36 5.01 -4.59 -2.72
C THR A 36 4.64 -4.85 -1.26
N MET A 37 5.53 -4.52 -0.32
CA MET A 37 5.26 -4.67 1.11
C MET A 37 4.09 -3.78 1.54
N GLU A 38 4.07 -2.51 1.15
CA GLU A 38 2.97 -1.60 1.51
C GLU A 38 1.62 -2.08 0.96
N TYR A 39 1.57 -2.54 -0.29
CA TYR A 39 0.33 -3.11 -0.85
C TYR A 39 -0.11 -4.39 -0.13
N ALA A 40 0.83 -5.28 0.22
CA ALA A 40 0.55 -6.51 0.93
C ALA A 40 0.05 -6.26 2.36
N VAL A 41 0.66 -5.30 3.07
CA VAL A 41 0.26 -4.90 4.42
C VAL A 41 -1.14 -4.28 4.40
N TYR A 42 -1.41 -3.39 3.45
CA TYR A 42 -2.73 -2.79 3.29
C TYR A 42 -3.81 -3.83 2.99
N SER A 43 -3.60 -4.70 2.00
CA SER A 43 -4.59 -5.70 1.60
C SER A 43 -4.84 -6.71 2.72
N PHE A 44 -3.78 -7.21 3.36
CA PHE A 44 -3.90 -8.15 4.46
C PHE A 44 -4.66 -7.56 5.64
N ASN A 45 -4.32 -6.35 6.07
CA ASN A 45 -5.01 -5.71 7.18
C ASN A 45 -6.47 -5.38 6.86
N LYS A 46 -6.76 -4.94 5.63
CA LYS A 46 -8.12 -4.69 5.16
C LYS A 46 -8.97 -5.96 5.24
N GLU A 47 -8.49 -7.05 4.64
CA GLU A 47 -9.21 -8.33 4.65
C GLU A 47 -9.34 -8.90 6.06
N ARG A 48 -8.30 -8.80 6.88
CA ARG A 48 -8.32 -9.27 8.28
C ARG A 48 -9.40 -8.55 9.07
N LEU A 49 -9.46 -7.22 8.99
CA LEU A 49 -10.46 -6.43 9.70
C LEU A 49 -11.87 -6.73 9.19
N GLN A 50 -12.07 -6.86 7.87
CA GLN A 50 -13.36 -7.24 7.31
C GLN A 50 -13.85 -8.59 7.86
N ARG A 51 -13.01 -9.63 7.84
CA ARG A 51 -13.36 -10.94 8.39
C ARG A 51 -13.69 -10.89 9.89
N MET A 52 -12.99 -10.05 10.65
CA MET A 52 -13.26 -9.90 12.08
C MET A 52 -14.57 -9.15 12.33
N ILE A 53 -14.88 -8.14 11.50
CA ILE A 53 -16.15 -7.40 11.54
C ILE A 53 -17.32 -8.36 11.25
N ASP A 54 -17.22 -9.16 10.19
CA ASP A 54 -18.23 -10.15 9.82
C ASP A 54 -18.46 -11.15 10.96
N LYS A 55 -17.37 -11.63 11.59
CA LYS A 55 -17.46 -12.51 12.76
C LYS A 55 -18.15 -11.83 13.96
N ALA A 56 -17.89 -10.55 14.20
CA ALA A 56 -18.55 -9.81 15.28
C ALA A 56 -20.06 -9.64 15.02
N LEU A 57 -20.45 -9.46 13.75
CA LEU A 57 -21.85 -9.43 13.33
C LEU A 57 -22.54 -10.79 13.56
N ASP A 58 -21.89 -11.88 13.16
CA ASP A 58 -22.42 -13.25 13.38
C ASP A 58 -22.62 -13.55 14.87
N GLN A 59 -21.73 -13.04 15.72
CA GLN A 59 -21.77 -13.20 17.17
C GLN A 59 -22.71 -12.20 17.87
N LYS A 60 -23.29 -11.24 17.14
CA LYS A 60 -24.07 -10.12 17.67
C LYS A 60 -23.33 -9.38 18.78
N ASP A 61 -22.03 -9.16 18.61
CA ASP A 61 -21.17 -8.42 19.53
C ASP A 61 -20.99 -6.97 19.04
N PRO A 62 -21.82 -6.02 19.53
CA PRO A 62 -21.78 -4.63 19.08
C PRO A 62 -20.50 -3.91 19.51
N GLU A 63 -19.89 -4.28 20.63
CA GLU A 63 -18.67 -3.63 21.13
C GLU A 63 -17.49 -3.96 20.22
N SER A 64 -17.31 -5.25 19.92
CA SER A 64 -16.27 -5.71 19.00
C SER A 64 -16.50 -5.14 17.60
N PHE A 65 -17.75 -5.14 17.11
CA PHE A 65 -18.09 -4.57 15.81
C PHE A 65 -17.68 -3.09 15.72
N GLN A 66 -18.01 -2.28 16.73
CA GLN A 66 -17.70 -0.86 16.74
C GLN A 66 -16.20 -0.61 16.80
N ALA A 67 -15.47 -1.34 17.65
CA ALA A 67 -14.03 -1.23 17.76
C ALA A 67 -13.32 -1.61 16.45
N LEU A 68 -13.71 -2.72 15.82
CA LEU A 68 -13.11 -3.21 14.57
C LEU A 68 -13.45 -2.31 13.38
N THR A 69 -14.68 -1.79 13.31
CA THR A 69 -15.09 -0.82 12.28
C THR A 69 -14.30 0.48 12.41
N SER A 70 -14.02 0.93 13.65
CA SER A 70 -13.20 2.11 13.89
C SER A 70 -11.75 1.91 13.40
N GLN A 71 -11.18 0.74 13.68
CA GLN A 71 -9.84 0.37 13.16
C GLN A 71 -9.82 0.27 11.63
N TYR A 72 -10.87 -0.29 11.03
CA TYR A 72 -11.01 -0.36 9.58
C TYR A 72 -11.06 1.04 8.96
N ASN A 73 -11.88 1.94 9.52
CA ASN A 73 -11.98 3.31 9.04
C ASN A 73 -10.68 4.09 9.22
N ALA A 74 -9.94 3.85 10.32
CA ALA A 74 -8.61 4.43 10.51
C ALA A 74 -7.62 3.94 9.45
N LEU A 75 -7.59 2.63 9.15
CA LEU A 75 -6.77 2.06 8.08
C LEU A 75 -7.14 2.67 6.71
N ILE A 76 -8.43 2.76 6.38
CA ILE A 76 -8.84 3.38 5.12
C ILE A 76 -8.44 4.86 5.08
N GLY A 77 -8.56 5.58 6.20
CA GLY A 77 -8.14 6.97 6.33
C GLY A 77 -6.65 7.19 6.12
N GLU A 78 -5.81 6.34 6.71
CA GLU A 78 -4.34 6.42 6.58
C GLU A 78 -3.90 6.25 5.11
N TYR A 79 -4.53 5.34 4.38
CA TYR A 79 -4.15 5.02 3.00
C TYR A 79 -4.95 5.83 1.94
N LYS A 80 -5.93 6.64 2.37
CA LYS A 80 -6.84 7.40 1.49
C LYS A 80 -6.11 8.35 0.55
N PHE A 81 -5.07 9.02 1.05
CA PHE A 81 -4.30 10.01 0.30
C PHE A 81 -3.08 9.41 -0.40
N GLY A 82 -2.96 8.08 -0.38
CA GLY A 82 -1.76 7.40 -0.83
C GLY A 82 -0.61 7.50 0.18
N LYS A 83 0.53 6.91 -0.18
CA LYS A 83 1.80 7.04 0.56
C LYS A 83 2.91 7.40 -0.40
N VAL A 84 3.85 8.21 0.05
CA VAL A 84 5.07 8.49 -0.71
C VAL A 84 6.20 7.65 -0.12
N ILE A 85 6.81 6.82 -0.95
CA ILE A 85 8.05 6.11 -0.59
C ILE A 85 9.22 6.77 -1.32
N SER A 86 10.38 6.83 -0.66
CA SER A 86 11.57 7.45 -1.21
C SER A 86 12.83 6.65 -0.94
N GLU A 87 13.72 6.60 -1.93
CA GLU A 87 15.00 5.90 -1.85
C GLU A 87 16.04 6.67 -2.66
N GLN A 88 17.15 7.06 -2.02
CA GLN A 88 18.29 7.75 -2.67
C GLN A 88 17.90 8.93 -3.58
N GLY A 89 16.87 9.70 -3.21
CA GLY A 89 16.40 10.88 -3.96
C GLY A 89 15.43 10.58 -5.11
N TYR A 90 14.94 9.36 -5.20
CA TYR A 90 13.82 8.96 -6.07
C TYR A 90 12.58 8.74 -5.21
N GLU A 91 11.43 9.21 -5.70
CA GLU A 91 10.17 9.16 -4.98
C GLU A 91 9.09 8.50 -5.83
N ILE A 92 8.20 7.76 -5.16
CA ILE A 92 7.03 7.13 -5.78
C ILE A 92 5.81 7.40 -4.92
N GLU A 93 4.77 7.91 -5.56
CA GLU A 93 3.43 8.01 -5.00
C GLU A 93 2.69 6.68 -5.20
N LEU A 94 2.29 6.07 -4.09
CA LEU A 94 1.49 4.86 -4.01
C LEU A 94 0.02 5.23 -3.82
N ASP A 95 -0.81 4.88 -4.79
CA ASP A 95 -2.26 4.96 -4.66
C ASP A 95 -2.83 3.62 -4.24
N PHE A 96 -3.59 3.63 -3.14
CA PHE A 96 -4.32 2.48 -2.65
C PHE A 96 -5.78 2.67 -3.05
N LYS A 97 -6.17 2.07 -4.18
CA LYS A 97 -7.55 2.18 -4.66
C LYS A 97 -8.48 1.52 -3.64
N VAL A 98 -9.24 2.34 -2.93
CA VAL A 98 -10.43 1.92 -2.20
C VAL A 98 -11.52 1.74 -3.24
N LYS A 99 -11.64 0.54 -3.82
CA LYS A 99 -12.83 0.17 -4.60
C LYS A 99 -14.04 0.07 -3.69
#